data_AF-A0A8X7BME0-F1
#
_entry.id   AF-A0A8X7BME0-F1
#
_cell.length_a   1.000
_cell.length_b   1.000
_cell.length_c   1.000
_cell.angle_alpha   90.00
_cell.angle_beta   90.00
_cell.angle_gamma   90.00
#
_symmetry.space_group_name_H-M   'P 1'
#
loop_
_entity.id
_entity.type
_entity.pdbx_description
1 polymer ?
#
loop_
_entity_poly.entity_id
_entity_poly.type
_entity_poly.pdbx_seq_one_letter_code
_entity_poly.pdbx_strand_id
1 'polypeptide(L)'
;MERFRTTFTLIDNSHPQRRRTVRTEEAIATVERSIEEDPNEFIRHRAQELDLRPSTLCKILRKDLGLRAYKIQLVQELKPNDHQTRR
;
A
#
# COMPACT_ATOMS: atom_id res chain seq x y z
N MET A 1 -6.75 36.80 -7.21
CA MET A 1 -7.56 36.26 -8.33
C MET A 1 -6.88 35.10 -9.06
N GLU A 2 -5.54 35.07 -9.13
CA GLU A 2 -4.79 34.07 -9.89
C GLU A 2 -5.01 32.62 -9.43
N ARG A 3 -4.99 32.36 -8.11
CA ARG A 3 -5.29 31.04 -7.52
C ARG A 3 -6.65 30.47 -7.93
N PHE A 4 -7.69 31.31 -7.96
CA PHE A 4 -9.03 30.86 -8.37
C PHE A 4 -9.06 30.46 -9.86
N ARG A 5 -8.27 31.11 -10.71
CA ARG A 5 -8.19 30.77 -12.14
C ARG A 5 -7.45 29.46 -12.39
N THR A 6 -6.52 29.07 -11.51
CA THR A 6 -5.71 27.86 -11.67
C THR A 6 -6.28 26.65 -10.94
N THR A 7 -6.71 26.81 -9.68
CA THR A 7 -7.17 25.69 -8.83
C THR A 7 -8.67 25.69 -8.58
N PHE A 8 -9.41 26.71 -9.04
CA PHE A 8 -10.86 26.87 -8.85
C PHE A 8 -11.31 26.83 -7.39
N THR A 9 -10.41 27.17 -6.46
CA THR A 9 -10.68 27.12 -5.02
C THR A 9 -10.38 28.46 -4.36
N LEU A 10 -11.31 28.89 -3.50
CA LEU A 10 -11.12 30.04 -2.62
C LEU A 10 -10.49 29.65 -1.27
N ILE A 11 -10.49 28.35 -0.94
CA ILE A 11 -9.99 27.79 0.32
C ILE A 11 -8.47 27.92 0.41
N ASP A 12 -7.97 28.37 1.56
CA ASP A 12 -6.54 28.43 1.83
C ASP A 12 -6.03 27.09 2.37
N ASN A 13 -5.40 26.31 1.49
CA ASN A 13 -4.85 24.99 1.81
C ASN A 13 -3.45 25.04 2.45
N SER A 14 -2.98 26.22 2.88
CA SER A 14 -1.65 26.45 3.46
C SER A 14 -1.51 25.94 4.91
N HIS A 15 -2.08 24.78 5.22
CA HIS A 15 -1.86 24.12 6.51
C HIS A 15 -0.70 23.13 6.36
N PRO A 16 0.45 23.35 7.02
CA PRO A 16 1.58 22.45 6.91
C PRO A 16 1.19 21.07 7.44
N GLN A 17 1.20 20.06 6.57
CA GLN A 17 1.02 18.68 7.00
C GLN A 17 2.28 18.18 7.71
N ARG A 18 2.06 17.48 8.84
CA ARG A 18 3.15 16.82 9.55
C ARG A 18 3.82 15.80 8.64
N ARG A 19 5.12 15.98 8.39
CA ARG A 19 5.94 15.03 7.63
C ARG A 19 5.99 13.68 8.35
N ARG A 20 5.87 12.60 7.58
CA ARG A 20 5.99 11.23 8.10
C ARG A 20 7.47 10.85 8.17
N THR A 21 7.99 10.61 9.36
CA THR A 21 9.43 10.39 9.55
C THR A 21 9.91 9.01 9.09
N VAL A 22 9.09 7.96 9.27
CA VAL A 22 9.52 6.56 9.03
C VAL A 22 8.95 5.97 7.73
N ARG A 23 7.90 6.58 7.17
CA ARG A 23 7.28 6.14 5.89
C ARG A 23 7.87 6.96 4.75
N THR A 24 9.17 6.82 4.55
CA THR A 24 9.88 7.37 3.41
C THR A 24 9.59 6.53 2.17
N GLU A 25 9.79 7.09 0.98
CA GLU A 25 9.60 6.38 -0.29
C GLU A 25 10.53 5.16 -0.40
N GLU A 26 11.77 5.28 0.09
CA GLU A 26 12.74 4.19 0.17
C GLU A 26 12.25 3.03 1.06
N ALA A 27 11.68 3.33 2.22
CA ALA A 27 11.12 2.32 3.12
C ALA A 27 9.91 1.63 2.48
N ILE A 28 9.08 2.37 1.74
CA ILE A 28 7.94 1.81 1.01
C ILE A 28 8.43 0.84 -0.08
N ALA A 29 9.38 1.27 -0.92
CA ALA A 29 9.95 0.44 -1.99
C ALA A 29 10.67 -0.82 -1.45
N THR A 30 11.28 -0.72 -0.27
CA THR A 30 11.92 -1.88 0.37
C THR A 30 10.89 -2.88 0.89
N VAL A 31 9.78 -2.38 1.46
CA VAL A 31 8.65 -3.24 1.87
C VAL A 31 7.97 -3.88 0.66
N GLU A 32 7.81 -3.15 -0.45
CA GLU A 32 7.26 -3.70 -1.70
C GLU A 32 8.08 -4.88 -2.21
N ARG A 33 9.40 -4.70 -2.37
CA ARG A 33 10.31 -5.77 -2.81
C ARG A 33 10.24 -7.01 -1.91
N SER A 34 10.23 -6.82 -0.59
CA SER A 34 10.12 -7.94 0.35
C SER A 34 8.80 -8.71 0.21
N ILE A 35 7.70 -8.05 -0.18
CA ILE A 35 6.40 -8.71 -0.41
C ILE A 35 6.39 -9.47 -1.73
N GLU A 36 7.05 -8.93 -2.76
CA GLU A 36 7.21 -9.60 -4.04
C GLU A 36 8.08 -10.86 -3.93
N GLU A 37 9.12 -10.82 -3.09
CA GLU A 37 10.00 -11.96 -2.82
C GLU A 37 9.28 -13.08 -2.06
N ASP A 38 8.60 -12.77 -0.95
CA ASP A 38 7.81 -13.77 -0.22
C ASP A 38 6.49 -13.18 0.33
N PRO A 39 5.35 -13.36 -0.37
CA PRO A 39 4.08 -12.81 0.09
C PRO A 39 3.57 -13.44 1.40
N ASN A 40 4.04 -14.63 1.79
CA ASN A 40 3.53 -15.38 2.95
C ASN A 40 4.31 -15.08 4.24
N GLU A 41 5.43 -14.37 4.16
CA GLU A 41 6.26 -14.04 5.32
C GLU A 41 5.48 -13.27 6.40
N PHE A 42 5.71 -13.64 7.65
CA PHE A 42 4.99 -13.06 8.78
C PHE A 42 5.38 -11.60 8.97
N ILE A 43 4.37 -10.74 9.15
CA ILE A 43 4.52 -9.30 9.40
C ILE A 43 5.57 -8.98 10.48
N ARG A 44 5.65 -9.79 11.54
CA ARG A 44 6.60 -9.56 12.64
C ARG A 44 8.03 -9.90 12.23
N HIS A 45 8.22 -10.99 11.48
CA HIS A 45 9.53 -11.43 11.02
C HIS A 45 10.08 -10.45 9.97
N ARG A 46 9.28 -10.13 8.95
CA ARG A 46 9.59 -9.07 7.97
C ARG A 46 9.94 -7.74 8.63
N ALA A 47 9.20 -7.35 9.68
CA ALA A 47 9.49 -6.12 10.41
C ALA A 47 10.86 -6.16 11.12
N GLN A 48 11.28 -7.33 11.62
CA GLN A 48 12.62 -7.51 12.19
C GLN A 48 13.70 -7.46 11.11
N GLU A 49 13.50 -8.12 9.97
CA GLU A 49 14.44 -8.11 8.84
C GLU A 49 14.67 -6.71 8.27
N LEU A 50 13.60 -5.92 8.16
CA LEU A 50 13.64 -4.56 7.61
C LEU A 50 13.98 -3.47 8.65
N ASP A 51 14.27 -3.86 9.89
CA ASP A 51 14.47 -2.95 11.04
C ASP A 51 13.35 -1.91 11.19
N LEU A 52 12.10 -2.35 11.02
CA LEU A 52 10.91 -1.53 11.14
C LEU A 52 10.08 -1.96 12.34
N ARG A 53 9.43 -0.99 13.00
CA ARG A 53 8.40 -1.35 13.99
C ARG A 53 7.23 -2.05 13.28
N PRO A 54 6.67 -3.15 13.80
CA PRO A 54 5.55 -3.86 13.18
C PRO A 54 4.33 -2.97 12.91
N SER A 55 4.06 -2.00 13.79
CA SER A 55 2.98 -1.02 13.59
C SER A 55 3.19 -0.13 12.37
N THR A 56 4.44 0.15 12.02
CA THR A 56 4.82 0.97 10.87
C THR A 56 4.67 0.17 9.60
N LEU A 57 5.15 -1.08 9.58
CA LEU A 57 4.94 -2.01 8.48
C LEU A 57 3.45 -2.19 8.17
N CYS A 58 2.62 -2.43 9.19
CA CYS A 58 1.16 -2.49 9.04
C CYS A 58 0.54 -1.22 8.42
N LYS A 59 1.09 -0.03 8.72
CA LYS A 59 0.65 1.22 8.12
C LYS A 59 1.06 1.29 6.65
N ILE A 60 2.28 0.89 6.30
CA ILE A 60 2.76 0.86 4.92
C ILE A 60 1.88 -0.05 4.07
N LEU A 61 1.70 -1.30 4.52
CA LEU A 61 0.83 -2.29 3.85
C LEU A 61 -0.58 -1.75 3.58
N ARG A 62 -1.23 -1.16 4.59
CA ARG A 62 -2.65 -0.76 4.48
C ARG A 62 -2.87 0.58 3.78
N LYS A 63 -1.96 1.54 3.92
CA LYS A 63 -2.18 2.94 3.55
C LYS A 63 -1.36 3.39 2.34
N ASP A 64 -0.18 2.82 2.12
CA ASP A 64 0.62 3.10 0.92
C ASP A 64 0.35 2.02 -0.14
N LEU A 65 0.46 0.73 0.22
CA LEU A 65 0.31 -0.38 -0.73
C LEU A 65 -1.15 -0.85 -0.95
N GLY A 66 -2.07 -0.41 -0.10
CA GLY A 66 -3.48 -0.80 -0.19
C GLY A 66 -3.77 -2.28 0.06
N LEU A 67 -2.81 -3.04 0.60
CA LEU A 67 -2.96 -4.44 0.97
C LEU A 67 -3.77 -4.55 2.27
N ARG A 68 -4.85 -5.32 2.23
CA ARG A 68 -5.76 -5.53 3.37
C ARG A 68 -5.84 -7.01 3.69
N ALA A 69 -5.90 -7.35 4.97
CA ALA A 69 -5.84 -8.75 5.45
C ALA A 69 -6.87 -9.68 4.81
N TYR A 70 -8.06 -9.18 4.47
CA TYR A 70 -9.14 -9.98 3.90
C TYR A 70 -9.35 -9.74 2.40
N LYS A 71 -8.47 -8.98 1.74
CA LYS A 71 -8.57 -8.76 0.30
C LYS A 71 -7.88 -9.92 -0.41
N ILE A 72 -8.63 -10.66 -1.22
CA ILE A 72 -8.08 -11.73 -2.06
C ILE A 72 -7.07 -11.10 -3.03
N GLN A 73 -5.82 -11.56 -2.95
CA GLN A 73 -4.72 -11.12 -3.83
C GLN A 73 -4.48 -12.10 -4.98
N LEU A 74 -4.80 -13.38 -4.76
CA LEU A 74 -4.69 -14.44 -5.77
C LEU A 74 -6.04 -14.62 -6.48
N VAL A 75 -6.08 -14.33 -7.77
CA VAL A 75 -7.26 -14.59 -8.62
C VAL A 75 -6.91 -15.75 -9.55
N GLN A 76 -7.74 -16.80 -9.53
CA GLN A 76 -7.61 -17.90 -10.47
C GLN A 76 -8.01 -17.42 -11.87
N GLU A 77 -7.18 -17.71 -12.87
CA GLU A 77 -7.51 -17.43 -14.28
C GLU A 77 -8.73 -18.25 -14.70
N LEU A 78 -9.70 -17.59 -15.35
CA LEU A 78 -10.87 -18.23 -15.93
C LEU A 78 -10.53 -18.79 -17.31
N LYS A 79 -10.46 -20.11 -17.42
CA LYS A 79 -10.29 -20.77 -18.72
C LYS A 79 -11.65 -20.91 -19.41
N PRO A 80 -11.71 -20.87 -20.76
CA PRO A 80 -12.96 -20.95 -21.50
C PRO A 80 -13.78 -22.23 -21.20
N ASN A 81 -13.12 -23.33 -20.84
CA ASN A 81 -13.78 -24.58 -20.49
C ASN A 81 -14.27 -24.67 -19.04
N ASP A 82 -13.83 -23.77 -18.13
CA ASP A 82 -14.18 -23.83 -16.71
C ASP A 82 -15.70 -23.70 -16.49
N HIS A 83 -16.39 -23.00 -17.39
CA HIS A 83 -17.85 -22.87 -17.35
C HIS A 83 -18.58 -24.19 -17.60
N GLN A 84 -18.02 -25.08 -18.42
CA GLN A 84 -18.65 -26.37 -18.75
C GLN A 84 -18.46 -27.38 -17.63
N THR A 85 -17.32 -27.36 -16.93
CA THR A 85 -16.98 -28.30 -15.86
C THR A 85 -17.64 -27.98 -14.51
N ARG A 86 -18.20 -26.76 -14.35
CA ARG A 86 -18.88 -26.30 -13.13
C ARG A 86 -20.39 -26.58 -13.11
N ARG A 87 -20.99 -27.00 -14.23
CA ARG A 87 -22.39 -27.42 -14.31
C ARG A 87 -22.52 -28.90 -13.96
#